data_AF-A0A397ENL2-F1
#
_entry.id   AF-A0A397ENL2-F1
#
_cell.length_a   1.000
_cell.length_b   1.000
_cell.length_c   1.000
_cell.angle_alpha   90.00
_cell.angle_beta   90.00
_cell.angle_gamma   90.00
#
_symmetry.space_group_name_H-M   'P 1'
#
loop_
_entity.id
_entity.type
_entity.pdbx_description
1 polymer ?
#
loop_
_entity_poly.entity_id
_entity_poly.type
_entity_poly.pdbx_seq_one_letter_code
_entity_poly.pdbx_strand_id
1 'polypeptide(L)'
;MLFCFDDLVDDVRPGDKIQVTGIFRAVPLRATVKQRVVKSVFKTYVDVVHFRKVDELYNQGVDGFKDANAVDAVTMAKLGSLSVLCQLFGGARKGGSGGPEKKHTRSDLNVLLCGDPGTSKSQLLSYVHKLAPRGIYTSGKGSSAVGLTASVVRDMETGDLVLESGALVLSDEGICCIDEFDKMSDSARSVLHEVMEQQTVSIAKAGIICSLNARASILASANPIESRYNPAKSVIENINILPTLLSRYVRYWSQRMLICI
;
A
#
# COMPACT_ATOMS: atom_id res chain seq x y z
N MET A 1 -14.03 -17.11 10.47
CA MET A 1 -14.89 -16.81 9.31
C MET A 1 -15.99 -15.86 9.73
N LEU A 2 -16.31 -14.89 8.87
CA LEU A 2 -17.44 -13.99 9.02
C LEU A 2 -18.52 -14.42 8.03
N PHE A 3 -19.78 -14.41 8.44
CA PHE A 3 -20.92 -14.59 7.54
C PHE A 3 -21.72 -13.31 7.50
N CYS A 4 -21.96 -12.82 6.28
CA CYS A 4 -22.81 -11.66 6.01
C CYS A 4 -24.11 -12.14 5.38
N PHE A 5 -25.21 -11.46 5.69
CA PHE A 5 -26.53 -11.78 5.16
C PHE A 5 -27.11 -10.53 4.49
N ASP A 6 -27.94 -10.77 3.47
CA ASP A 6 -28.76 -9.78 2.75
C ASP A 6 -27.96 -8.53 2.34
N ASP A 7 -28.30 -7.38 2.91
CA ASP A 7 -27.80 -6.06 2.50
C ASP A 7 -26.32 -5.83 2.85
N LEU A 8 -25.74 -6.64 3.74
CA LEU A 8 -24.33 -6.55 4.15
C LEU A 8 -23.38 -7.28 3.18
N VAL A 9 -23.92 -7.95 2.16
CA VAL A 9 -23.12 -8.65 1.15
C VAL A 9 -22.53 -7.61 0.19
N ASP A 10 -21.22 -7.67 -0.03
CA ASP A 10 -20.43 -6.75 -0.88
C ASP A 10 -20.20 -5.32 -0.34
N ASP A 11 -20.62 -5.04 0.89
CA ASP A 11 -20.39 -3.73 1.55
C ASP A 11 -18.90 -3.44 1.86
N VAL A 12 -18.10 -4.50 1.99
CA VAL A 12 -16.70 -4.47 2.41
C VAL A 12 -15.83 -5.03 1.31
N ARG A 13 -14.78 -4.29 0.96
CA ARG A 13 -13.79 -4.74 -0.02
C ARG A 13 -12.54 -5.31 0.66
N PRO A 14 -11.83 -6.25 0.03
CA PRO A 14 -10.54 -6.70 0.50
C PRO A 14 -9.57 -5.51 0.67
N GLY A 15 -9.03 -5.35 1.88
CA GLY A 15 -8.15 -4.23 2.23
C GLY A 15 -8.81 -3.13 3.07
N ASP A 16 -10.13 -3.14 3.26
CA ASP A 16 -10.79 -2.20 4.17
C ASP A 16 -10.54 -2.58 5.64
N LYS A 17 -10.14 -1.60 6.46
CA LYS A 17 -10.11 -1.75 7.92
C LYS A 17 -11.53 -1.57 8.45
N ILE A 18 -12.12 -2.65 8.93
CA ILE A 18 -13.50 -2.66 9.41
C ILE A 18 -13.57 -3.14 10.85
N GLN A 19 -14.43 -2.50 11.63
CA GLN A 19 -14.88 -3.01 12.91
C GLN A 19 -16.17 -3.80 12.67
N VAL A 20 -16.12 -5.07 13.03
CA VAL A 20 -17.22 -6.01 12.82
C VAL A 20 -17.96 -6.18 14.15
N THR A 21 -19.26 -5.93 14.14
CA THR A 21 -20.14 -6.26 15.26
C THR A 21 -21.00 -7.44 14.83
N GLY A 22 -21.02 -8.50 15.64
CA GLY A 22 -21.70 -9.72 15.26
C GLY A 22 -21.90 -10.69 16.41
N ILE A 23 -22.67 -11.73 16.14
CA ILE A 23 -22.99 -12.78 17.10
C ILE A 23 -21.98 -13.92 16.90
N PHE A 24 -21.23 -14.24 17.97
CA PHE A 24 -20.33 -15.39 17.96
C PHE A 24 -21.13 -16.68 18.03
N ARG A 25 -20.97 -17.56 17.03
CA ARG A 25 -21.63 -18.86 16.94
C ARG A 25 -20.62 -19.99 16.82
N ALA A 26 -20.97 -21.12 17.40
CA ALA A 26 -20.20 -22.35 17.34
C ALA A 26 -21.07 -23.48 16.79
N VAL A 27 -20.64 -24.12 15.70
CA VAL A 27 -21.36 -25.24 15.07
C VAL A 27 -20.50 -26.50 15.16
N PRO A 28 -21.07 -27.63 15.65
CA PRO A 28 -20.31 -28.86 15.81
C PRO A 28 -19.97 -29.45 14.44
N LEU A 29 -18.70 -29.82 14.26
CA LEU A 29 -18.24 -30.46 13.03
C LEU A 29 -18.53 -31.96 13.06
N ARG A 30 -19.13 -32.49 11.99
CA ARG A 30 -19.29 -33.94 11.83
C ARG A 30 -17.95 -34.57 11.45
N ALA A 31 -17.61 -35.71 12.05
CA ALA A 31 -16.35 -36.39 11.76
C ALA A 31 -16.32 -36.98 10.35
N THR A 32 -17.45 -37.54 9.92
CA THR A 32 -17.68 -38.11 8.59
C THR A 32 -19.11 -37.79 8.18
N VAL A 33 -19.36 -37.42 6.92
CA VAL A 33 -20.71 -37.06 6.42
C VAL A 33 -21.74 -38.18 6.64
N LYS A 34 -21.29 -39.45 6.61
CA LYS A 34 -22.13 -40.65 6.76
C LYS A 34 -22.47 -41.00 8.22
N GLN A 35 -21.72 -40.51 9.20
CA GLN A 35 -21.90 -40.86 10.61
C GLN A 35 -22.42 -39.67 11.40
N ARG A 36 -23.35 -39.91 12.34
CA ARG A 36 -23.90 -38.84 13.20
C ARG A 36 -22.96 -38.41 14.33
N VAL A 37 -21.76 -38.99 14.41
CA VAL A 37 -20.75 -38.65 15.42
C VAL A 37 -20.16 -37.27 15.11
N VAL A 38 -20.28 -36.37 16.08
CA VAL A 38 -19.75 -35.01 16.05
C VAL A 38 -18.42 -34.95 16.80
N LYS A 39 -17.48 -34.15 16.29
CA LYS A 39 -16.20 -33.86 16.92
C LYS A 39 -16.42 -32.96 18.14
N SER A 40 -15.53 -33.07 19.13
CA SER A 40 -15.49 -32.18 20.30
C SER A 40 -15.06 -30.76 19.96
N VAL A 41 -14.40 -30.57 18.81
CA VAL A 41 -13.99 -29.26 18.30
C VAL A 41 -15.10 -28.66 17.45
N PHE A 42 -15.58 -27.50 17.86
CA PHE A 42 -16.60 -26.74 17.15
C PHE A 42 -15.96 -25.79 16.15
N LYS A 43 -16.57 -25.65 14.97
CA LYS A 43 -16.22 -24.57 14.04
C LYS A 43 -16.90 -23.29 14.52
N THR A 44 -16.10 -22.27 14.79
CA THR A 44 -16.58 -20.98 15.26
C THR A 44 -16.62 -19.99 14.10
N TYR A 45 -17.68 -19.19 14.05
CA TYR A 45 -17.83 -18.10 13.12
C TYR A 45 -18.61 -16.96 13.76
N VAL A 46 -18.53 -15.78 13.16
CA VAL A 46 -19.29 -14.62 13.62
C VAL A 46 -20.29 -14.27 12.53
N ASP A 47 -21.57 -14.26 12.90
CA ASP A 47 -22.62 -13.69 12.06
C ASP A 47 -22.56 -12.18 12.19
N VAL A 48 -22.25 -11.52 11.08
CA VAL A 48 -22.12 -10.07 11.06
C VAL A 48 -23.50 -9.43 11.12
N VAL A 49 -23.68 -8.53 12.07
CA VAL A 49 -24.87 -7.69 12.21
C VAL A 49 -24.61 -6.29 11.66
N HIS A 50 -23.38 -5.80 11.82
CA HIS A 50 -23.02 -4.45 11.38
C HIS A 50 -21.53 -4.33 11.07
N PHE A 51 -21.22 -3.66 9.96
CA PHE A 51 -19.89 -3.19 9.62
C PHE A 51 -19.76 -1.70 9.89
N ARG A 52 -18.72 -1.33 10.63
CA ARG A 52 -18.26 0.05 10.72
C ARG A 52 -16.92 0.16 10.03
N LYS A 53 -16.85 0.93 8.93
CA LYS A 53 -15.56 1.27 8.30
C LYS A 53 -14.77 2.13 9.28
N VAL A 54 -13.58 1.67 9.64
CA VAL A 54 -12.70 2.40 10.56
C VAL A 54 -11.78 3.24 9.71
N ASP A 55 -12.18 4.48 9.47
CA ASP A 55 -11.25 5.50 9.04
C ASP A 55 -10.47 5.94 10.29
N GLU A 56 -9.27 5.39 10.46
CA GLU A 56 -8.38 5.73 11.59
C GLU A 56 -8.14 7.24 11.72
N LEU A 57 -8.34 8.00 10.63
CA LEU A 57 -8.27 9.46 10.59
C LEU A 57 -9.33 10.19 11.42
N TYR A 58 -10.51 9.59 11.65
CA TYR A 58 -11.60 10.28 12.35
C TYR A 58 -11.60 10.04 13.87
N ASN A 59 -11.10 8.87 14.31
CA ASN A 59 -11.03 8.54 15.74
C ASN A 59 -9.73 9.03 16.41
N GLN A 60 -8.68 9.34 15.64
CA GLN A 60 -7.60 10.22 16.10
C GLN A 60 -8.03 11.67 15.98
N GLY A 61 -9.18 12.01 16.57
CA GLY A 61 -9.60 13.39 16.72
C GLY A 61 -8.53 14.17 17.47
N VAL A 62 -7.94 15.16 16.79
CA VAL A 62 -7.46 16.47 17.29
C VAL A 62 -6.39 16.52 18.40
N ASP A 63 -6.14 15.44 19.15
CA ASP A 63 -5.24 15.46 20.30
C ASP A 63 -3.82 14.98 20.01
N GLY A 64 -3.58 14.31 18.87
CA GLY A 64 -2.24 13.93 18.42
C GLY A 64 -1.46 15.05 17.72
N PHE A 65 -2.10 16.17 17.37
CA PHE A 65 -1.46 17.30 16.68
C PHE A 65 -0.93 18.38 17.63
N LYS A 66 -1.09 18.20 18.95
CA LYS A 66 -0.56 19.13 19.97
C LYS A 66 0.91 18.87 20.31
N ASP A 67 1.50 17.78 19.82
CA ASP A 67 2.93 17.56 19.94
C ASP A 67 3.65 18.36 18.86
N ALA A 68 4.03 19.59 19.19
CA ALA A 68 5.03 20.39 18.47
C ALA A 68 6.32 19.60 18.15
N ASN A 69 6.53 18.46 18.81
CA ASN A 69 7.63 17.52 18.60
C ASN A 69 7.53 16.67 17.32
N ALA A 70 6.33 16.44 16.74
CA ALA A 70 6.22 15.68 15.49
C ALA A 70 6.75 16.49 14.30
N VAL A 71 6.54 17.81 14.33
CA VAL A 71 7.11 18.74 13.38
C VAL A 71 8.61 18.91 13.68
N ASP A 72 9.00 19.00 14.96
CA ASP A 72 10.40 19.17 15.36
C ASP A 72 11.30 17.95 15.03
N ALA A 73 10.82 16.71 15.20
CA ALA A 73 11.55 15.51 14.78
C ALA A 73 11.70 15.41 13.25
N VAL A 74 10.71 15.91 12.51
CA VAL A 74 10.73 15.97 11.04
C VAL A 74 11.60 17.15 10.54
N THR A 75 11.68 18.26 11.26
CA THR A 75 12.58 19.39 10.94
C THR A 75 14.03 19.16 11.35
N MET A 76 14.31 18.24 12.30
CA MET A 76 15.69 17.89 12.68
C MET A 76 16.41 17.07 11.59
N ALA A 77 15.69 16.50 10.61
CA ALA A 77 16.27 15.92 9.40
C ALA A 77 16.21 16.93 8.24
N LYS A 78 17.31 17.65 8.02
CA LYS A 78 17.50 18.60 6.92
C LYS A 78 17.07 18.06 5.54
N LEU A 79 16.36 18.92 4.80
CA LEU A 79 16.07 18.91 3.36
C LEU A 79 15.20 17.80 2.73
N GLY A 80 15.14 16.57 3.26
CA GLY A 80 14.30 15.49 2.69
C GLY A 80 12.83 15.50 3.17
N SER A 81 12.58 16.18 4.28
CA SER A 81 11.35 16.06 5.04
C SER A 81 10.14 16.76 4.44
N LEU A 82 10.32 17.84 3.66
CA LEU A 82 9.18 18.62 3.16
C LEU A 82 8.32 17.81 2.16
N SER A 83 8.94 17.03 1.29
CA SER A 83 8.21 16.19 0.33
C SER A 83 7.47 15.04 1.00
N VAL A 84 8.13 14.39 1.96
CA VAL A 84 7.53 13.31 2.78
C VAL A 84 6.40 13.86 3.64
N LEU A 85 6.57 15.05 4.20
CA LEU A 85 5.54 15.74 4.99
C LEU A 85 4.33 16.11 4.10
N CYS A 86 4.55 16.69 2.92
CA CYS A 86 3.48 16.96 1.95
C CYS A 86 2.78 15.65 1.49
N GLN A 87 3.51 14.54 1.39
CA GLN A 87 2.93 13.24 1.07
C GLN A 87 2.09 12.69 2.23
N LEU A 88 2.50 12.90 3.48
CA LEU A 88 1.73 12.52 4.68
C LEU A 88 0.44 13.34 4.84
N PHE A 89 0.48 14.64 4.51
CA PHE A 89 -0.72 15.48 4.47
C PHE A 89 -1.67 15.11 3.31
N GLY A 90 -1.13 14.50 2.26
CA GLY A 90 -1.86 14.16 1.05
C GLY A 90 -2.24 15.39 0.22
N GLY A 91 -2.48 15.20 -1.08
CA GLY A 91 -3.01 16.26 -1.91
C GLY A 91 -4.49 16.48 -1.63
N ALA A 92 -4.91 17.74 -1.49
CA ALA A 92 -6.32 18.07 -1.37
C ALA A 92 -7.06 17.61 -2.63
N ARG A 93 -7.88 16.54 -2.48
CA ARG A 93 -8.75 16.07 -3.55
C ARG A 93 -9.75 17.19 -3.84
N LYS A 94 -9.59 17.87 -4.98
CA LYS A 94 -10.62 18.79 -5.46
C LYS A 94 -11.86 17.96 -5.83
N GLY A 95 -12.78 17.82 -4.88
CA GLY A 95 -14.13 17.35 -5.15
C GLY A 95 -14.77 18.31 -6.15
N GLY A 96 -14.91 17.87 -7.39
CA GLY A 96 -15.40 18.70 -8.48
C GLY A 96 -16.88 19.02 -8.30
N SER A 97 -17.20 20.13 -7.64
CA SER A 97 -18.56 20.65 -7.51
C SER A 97 -19.05 21.35 -8.80
N GLY A 98 -18.91 20.71 -9.97
CA GLY A 98 -19.49 21.24 -11.22
C GLY A 98 -19.06 20.54 -12.51
N GLY A 99 -20.03 19.92 -13.19
CA GLY A 99 -19.99 19.51 -14.61
C GLY A 99 -19.90 17.98 -14.85
N PRO A 100 -20.56 17.43 -15.90
CA PRO A 100 -20.81 15.99 -16.06
C PRO A 100 -19.65 15.14 -16.62
N GLU A 101 -18.49 15.71 -16.94
CA GLU A 101 -17.31 14.94 -17.34
C GLU A 101 -16.02 15.63 -16.89
N LYS A 102 -15.47 15.23 -15.73
CA LYS A 102 -14.13 15.68 -15.31
C LYS A 102 -13.26 14.49 -14.99
N LYS A 103 -12.18 14.37 -15.76
CA LYS A 103 -11.08 13.43 -15.58
C LYS A 103 -10.59 13.48 -14.12
N HIS A 104 -10.69 12.35 -13.41
CA HIS A 104 -10.13 12.20 -12.06
C HIS A 104 -8.66 12.62 -12.09
N THR A 105 -8.36 13.77 -11.51
CA THR A 105 -6.98 14.28 -11.44
C THR A 105 -6.36 13.74 -10.18
N ARG A 106 -5.33 12.91 -10.35
CA ARG A 106 -4.57 12.33 -9.27
C ARG A 106 -4.04 13.44 -8.35
N SER A 107 -4.37 13.34 -7.07
CA SER A 107 -3.92 14.29 -6.03
C SER A 107 -2.71 13.75 -5.25
N ASP A 108 -2.40 12.46 -5.42
CA ASP A 108 -1.41 11.75 -4.61
C ASP A 108 0.01 11.94 -5.15
N LEU A 109 0.93 12.29 -4.25
CA LEU A 109 2.34 12.53 -4.54
C LEU A 109 3.13 11.22 -4.50
N ASN A 110 3.91 10.93 -5.54
CA ASN A 110 4.95 9.90 -5.49
C ASN A 110 6.31 10.53 -5.30
N VAL A 111 7.06 10.04 -4.33
CA VAL A 111 8.41 10.52 -4.00
C VAL A 111 9.42 9.40 -4.18
N LEU A 112 10.52 9.71 -4.88
CA LEU A 112 11.66 8.80 -5.05
C LEU A 112 12.88 9.41 -4.35
N LEU A 113 13.44 8.69 -3.39
CA LEU A 113 14.65 9.03 -2.68
C LEU A 113 15.84 8.32 -3.31
N CYS A 114 16.72 9.06 -3.99
CA CYS A 114 17.95 8.53 -4.54
C CYS A 114 19.15 9.05 -3.73
N GLY A 115 20.11 8.18 -3.45
CA GLY A 115 21.34 8.55 -2.74
C GLY A 115 22.30 7.38 -2.63
N ASP A 116 23.49 7.62 -2.11
CA ASP A 116 24.47 6.57 -1.85
C ASP A 116 24.00 5.65 -0.70
N PRO A 117 24.48 4.40 -0.61
CA PRO A 117 24.20 3.52 0.51
C PRO A 117 24.75 4.14 1.81
N GLY A 118 24.07 3.89 2.94
CA GLY A 118 24.44 4.45 4.25
C GLY A 118 23.81 5.81 4.58
N THR A 119 22.99 6.38 3.70
CA THR A 119 22.29 7.67 3.90
C THR A 119 20.97 7.57 4.68
N SER A 120 20.80 6.55 5.54
CA SER A 120 19.60 6.32 6.37
C SER A 120 18.24 6.29 5.63
N LYS A 121 18.22 6.11 4.31
CA LYS A 121 16.99 6.07 3.49
C LYS A 121 16.01 4.97 3.92
N SER A 122 16.50 3.74 4.12
CA SER A 122 15.67 2.61 4.59
C SER A 122 15.13 2.86 6.00
N GLN A 123 15.90 3.53 6.86
CA GLN A 123 15.45 3.94 8.20
C GLN A 123 14.33 4.98 8.13
N LEU A 124 14.45 5.95 7.21
CA LEU A 124 13.40 6.94 6.96
C LEU A 124 12.12 6.28 6.45
N LEU A 125 12.21 5.38 5.47
CA LEU A 125 11.06 4.59 4.97
C LEU A 125 10.39 3.80 6.10
N SER A 126 11.18 3.12 6.93
CA SER A 126 10.68 2.33 8.06
C SER A 126 9.98 3.22 9.10
N TYR A 127 10.45 4.45 9.28
CA TYR A 127 9.83 5.43 10.17
C TYR A 127 8.51 5.96 9.59
N VAL A 128 8.48 6.32 8.31
CA VAL A 128 7.25 6.78 7.62
C VAL A 128 6.18 5.69 7.60
N HIS A 129 6.55 4.42 7.39
CA HIS A 129 5.63 3.29 7.47
C HIS A 129 4.92 3.21 8.83
N LYS A 130 5.63 3.49 9.94
CA LYS A 130 5.05 3.47 11.29
C LYS A 130 4.18 4.68 11.59
N LEU A 131 4.47 5.82 10.97
CA LEU A 131 3.69 7.05 11.09
C LEU A 131 2.39 6.99 10.28
N ALA A 132 2.42 6.37 9.11
CA ALA A 132 1.28 6.33 8.21
C ALA A 132 0.22 5.31 8.70
N PRO A 133 -1.06 5.70 8.82
CA PRO A 133 -2.13 4.81 9.29
C PRO A 133 -2.34 3.59 8.38
N ARG A 134 -2.02 3.73 7.09
CA ARG A 134 -2.03 2.67 6.08
C ARG A 134 -0.67 2.54 5.39
N GLY A 135 0.39 2.51 6.19
CA GLY A 135 1.78 2.36 5.75
C GLY A 135 2.17 0.90 5.53
N ILE A 136 2.42 0.49 4.30
CA ILE A 136 3.01 -0.84 4.00
C ILE A 136 4.49 -0.65 3.64
N TYR A 137 5.36 -1.45 4.24
CA TYR A 137 6.78 -1.50 3.90
C TYR A 137 7.08 -2.75 3.10
N THR A 138 7.72 -2.59 1.94
CA THR A 138 8.11 -3.70 1.08
C THR A 138 9.50 -3.48 0.49
N SER A 139 10.24 -4.58 0.26
CA SER A 139 11.57 -4.54 -0.36
C SER A 139 11.48 -4.92 -1.83
N GLY A 140 12.19 -4.23 -2.72
CA GLY A 140 12.18 -4.45 -4.16
C GLY A 140 12.57 -5.87 -4.57
N LYS A 141 13.47 -6.53 -3.81
CA LYS A 141 13.81 -7.95 -4.05
C LYS A 141 12.73 -8.92 -3.56
N GLY A 142 12.07 -8.60 -2.45
CA GLY A 142 10.98 -9.41 -1.89
C GLY A 142 9.61 -9.18 -2.57
N SER A 143 9.49 -8.10 -3.34
CA SER A 143 8.26 -7.67 -4.00
C SER A 143 8.18 -8.24 -5.40
N SER A 144 7.54 -9.40 -5.54
CA SER A 144 7.12 -9.88 -6.85
C SER A 144 5.90 -9.11 -7.35
N ALA A 145 5.63 -9.15 -8.66
CA ALA A 145 4.42 -8.56 -9.25
C ALA A 145 3.13 -9.07 -8.58
N VAL A 146 3.12 -10.34 -8.17
CA VAL A 146 2.00 -10.98 -7.47
C VAL A 146 1.86 -10.45 -6.04
N GLY A 147 2.98 -10.27 -5.33
CA GLY A 147 2.99 -9.71 -3.97
C GLY A 147 2.58 -8.23 -3.91
N LEU A 148 2.78 -7.46 -4.99
CA LEU A 148 2.33 -6.07 -5.08
C LEU A 148 0.85 -5.94 -5.44
N THR A 149 0.31 -6.82 -6.28
CA THR A 149 -1.06 -6.73 -6.84
C THR A 149 -2.09 -7.51 -6.01
N ALA A 150 -2.39 -8.73 -6.43
CA ALA A 150 -3.15 -9.73 -5.72
C ALA A 150 -2.80 -11.09 -6.32
N SER A 151 -2.86 -12.12 -5.48
CA SER A 151 -2.71 -13.51 -5.89
C SER A 151 -4.07 -14.20 -5.90
N VAL A 152 -4.25 -15.19 -6.77
CA VAL A 152 -5.39 -16.11 -6.67
C VAL A 152 -4.85 -17.39 -6.06
N VAL A 153 -5.33 -17.73 -4.87
CA VAL A 153 -4.97 -18.93 -4.14
C VAL A 153 -6.19 -19.83 -4.03
N ARG A 154 -6.00 -21.14 -4.21
CA ARG A 154 -7.07 -22.10 -4.04
C ARG A 154 -7.12 -22.53 -2.58
N ASP A 155 -8.26 -22.34 -1.94
CA ASP A 155 -8.44 -22.84 -0.57
C ASP A 155 -8.48 -24.37 -0.58
N MET A 156 -7.74 -24.99 0.33
CA MET A 156 -7.64 -26.43 0.47
C MET A 156 -8.89 -27.02 1.14
N GLU A 157 -9.64 -26.23 1.93
CA GLU A 157 -10.85 -26.71 2.61
C GLU A 157 -12.08 -26.70 1.71
N THR A 158 -12.31 -25.61 0.97
CA THR A 158 -13.48 -25.46 0.10
C THR A 158 -13.21 -25.87 -1.35
N GLY A 159 -11.94 -25.82 -1.79
CA GLY A 159 -11.58 -26.03 -3.19
C GLY A 159 -11.88 -24.83 -4.09
N ASP A 160 -12.41 -23.73 -3.52
CA ASP A 160 -12.75 -22.50 -4.22
C ASP A 160 -11.51 -21.63 -4.45
N LEU A 161 -11.58 -20.79 -5.49
CA LEU A 161 -10.55 -19.80 -5.80
C LEU A 161 -10.80 -18.54 -4.99
N VAL A 162 -9.82 -18.15 -4.19
CA VAL A 162 -9.88 -16.98 -3.31
C VAL A 162 -8.84 -15.96 -3.77
N LEU A 163 -9.20 -14.69 -3.75
CA LEU A 163 -8.29 -13.59 -4.09
C LEU A 163 -7.60 -13.08 -2.82
N GLU A 164 -6.28 -13.15 -2.78
CA GLU A 164 -5.45 -12.57 -1.73
C GLU A 164 -4.89 -11.22 -2.17
N SER A 165 -5.22 -10.16 -1.43
CA SER A 165 -4.75 -8.80 -1.70
C SER A 165 -3.22 -8.66 -1.51
N GLY A 166 -2.56 -7.97 -2.45
CA GLY A 166 -1.15 -7.61 -2.37
C GLY A 166 -0.92 -6.26 -1.68
N ALA A 167 0.36 -5.89 -1.55
CA ALA A 167 0.81 -4.72 -0.79
C ALA A 167 0.20 -3.39 -1.26
N LEU A 168 -0.01 -3.19 -2.57
CA LEU A 168 -0.55 -1.93 -3.11
C LEU A 168 -2.05 -1.79 -2.83
N VAL A 169 -2.80 -2.88 -2.91
CA VAL A 169 -4.25 -2.87 -2.63
C VAL A 169 -4.49 -2.67 -1.14
N LEU A 170 -3.68 -3.28 -0.28
CA LEU A 170 -3.76 -3.09 1.17
C LEU A 170 -3.45 -1.64 1.58
N SER A 171 -2.58 -0.96 0.83
CA SER A 171 -2.20 0.44 1.05
C SER A 171 -3.08 1.47 0.31
N ASP A 172 -4.29 1.11 -0.14
CA ASP A 172 -5.24 2.08 -0.72
C ASP A 172 -5.43 3.28 0.23
N GLU A 173 -5.37 4.50 -0.32
CA GLU A 173 -5.42 5.77 0.40
C GLU A 173 -4.32 5.98 1.48
N GLY A 174 -3.29 5.13 1.47
CA GLY A 174 -2.15 5.18 2.37
C GLY A 174 -0.83 5.48 1.68
N ILE A 175 0.26 5.03 2.31
CA ILE A 175 1.62 5.15 1.78
C ILE A 175 2.20 3.74 1.60
N CYS A 176 2.64 3.43 0.38
CA CYS A 176 3.43 2.23 0.11
C CYS A 176 4.90 2.61 0.06
N CYS A 177 5.66 2.15 1.04
CA CYS A 177 7.10 2.33 1.16
C CYS A 177 7.82 1.18 0.44
N ILE A 178 8.60 1.48 -0.60
CA ILE A 178 9.36 0.50 -1.38
C ILE A 178 10.85 0.76 -1.20
N ASP A 179 11.58 -0.16 -0.58
CA ASP A 179 13.04 -0.11 -0.50
C ASP A 179 13.69 -0.82 -1.68
N GLU A 180 14.94 -0.47 -2.03
CA GLU A 180 15.71 -1.09 -3.12
C GLU A 180 14.93 -1.17 -4.46
N PHE A 181 14.30 -0.06 -4.88
CA PHE A 181 13.52 0.01 -6.12
C PHE A 181 14.32 -0.38 -7.37
N ASP A 182 15.63 -0.14 -7.35
CA ASP A 182 16.57 -0.52 -8.43
C ASP A 182 16.72 -2.05 -8.59
N LYS A 183 16.44 -2.84 -7.54
CA LYS A 183 16.54 -4.31 -7.52
C LYS A 183 15.25 -5.03 -7.86
N MET A 184 14.17 -4.29 -8.13
CA MET A 184 12.88 -4.85 -8.50
C MET A 184 12.91 -5.51 -9.88
N SER A 185 12.14 -6.59 -10.07
CA SER A 185 11.99 -7.24 -11.38
C SER A 185 11.14 -6.39 -12.35
N ASP A 186 11.35 -6.57 -13.65
CA ASP A 186 10.65 -5.79 -14.68
C ASP A 186 9.14 -6.03 -14.68
N SER A 187 8.68 -7.24 -14.30
CA SER A 187 7.26 -7.54 -14.15
C SER A 187 6.60 -6.73 -13.03
N ALA A 188 7.28 -6.57 -11.89
CA ALA A 188 6.81 -5.76 -10.78
C ALA A 188 6.83 -4.25 -11.13
N ARG A 189 7.82 -3.79 -11.91
CA ARG A 189 7.84 -2.42 -12.43
C ARG A 189 6.66 -2.14 -13.36
N SER A 190 6.31 -3.07 -14.24
CA SER A 190 5.15 -2.94 -15.15
C SER A 190 3.83 -2.74 -14.39
N VAL A 191 3.63 -3.48 -13.30
CA VAL A 191 2.48 -3.27 -12.40
C VAL A 191 2.49 -1.86 -11.81
N LEU A 192 3.64 -1.41 -11.31
CA LEU A 192 3.73 -0.07 -10.72
C LEU A 192 3.44 1.03 -11.76
N HIS A 193 3.81 0.84 -13.02
CA HIS A 193 3.42 1.74 -14.10
C HIS A 193 1.89 1.88 -14.24
N GLU A 194 1.18 0.75 -14.23
CA GLU A 194 -0.29 0.71 -14.32
C GLU A 194 -0.91 1.45 -13.14
N VAL A 195 -0.50 1.11 -11.91
CA VAL A 195 -1.00 1.74 -10.69
C VAL A 195 -0.68 3.22 -10.63
N MET A 196 0.50 3.64 -11.08
CA MET A 196 0.87 5.06 -11.07
C MET A 196 0.11 5.90 -12.10
N GLU A 197 -0.32 5.33 -13.22
CA GLU A 197 -1.13 6.02 -14.24
C GLU A 197 -2.62 5.99 -13.90
N GLN A 198 -3.15 4.83 -13.54
CA GLN A 198 -4.59 4.58 -13.45
C GLN A 198 -5.11 4.55 -12.01
N GLN A 199 -4.23 4.40 -11.00
CA GLN A 199 -4.58 4.17 -9.59
C GLN A 199 -5.44 2.92 -9.36
N THR A 200 -5.45 2.01 -10.32
CA THR A 200 -6.19 0.74 -10.29
C THR A 200 -5.29 -0.39 -10.76
N VAL A 201 -5.56 -1.60 -10.26
CA VAL A 201 -4.90 -2.84 -10.67
C VAL A 201 -5.93 -3.73 -11.33
N SER A 202 -5.71 -4.05 -12.61
CA SER A 202 -6.53 -5.04 -13.32
C SER A 202 -5.98 -6.46 -13.15
N ILE A 203 -6.83 -7.38 -12.72
CA ILE A 203 -6.46 -8.79 -12.51
C ILE A 203 -7.39 -9.67 -13.32
N ALA A 204 -6.81 -10.45 -14.24
CA ALA A 204 -7.49 -11.48 -15.00
C ALA A 204 -6.73 -12.80 -14.84
N LYS A 205 -7.08 -13.58 -13.82
CA LYS A 205 -6.43 -14.88 -13.52
C LYS A 205 -7.45 -15.91 -13.05
N ALA A 206 -7.27 -17.16 -13.48
CA ALA A 206 -8.08 -18.31 -13.05
C ALA A 206 -9.61 -18.09 -13.16
N GLY A 207 -10.06 -17.37 -14.18
CA GLY A 207 -11.48 -17.08 -14.40
C GLY A 207 -12.03 -15.90 -13.59
N ILE A 208 -11.23 -15.30 -12.70
CA ILE A 208 -11.59 -14.09 -11.96
C ILE A 208 -11.07 -12.87 -12.74
N ILE A 209 -12.00 -12.06 -13.23
CA ILE A 209 -11.71 -10.76 -13.87
C ILE A 209 -12.23 -9.69 -12.93
N CYS A 210 -11.32 -8.99 -12.25
CA CYS A 210 -11.66 -7.92 -11.33
C CYS A 210 -10.68 -6.76 -11.47
N SER A 211 -11.15 -5.55 -11.17
CA SER A 211 -10.31 -4.36 -11.05
C SER A 211 -10.32 -3.92 -9.59
N LEU A 212 -9.15 -3.92 -8.96
CA LEU A 212 -8.97 -3.48 -7.58
C LEU A 212 -8.47 -2.04 -7.58
N ASN A 213 -8.97 -1.24 -6.65
CA ASN A 213 -8.51 0.12 -6.48
C ASN A 213 -7.22 0.13 -5.66
N ALA A 214 -6.24 0.94 -6.06
CA ALA A 214 -4.94 1.04 -5.41
C ALA A 214 -4.45 2.49 -5.46
N ARG A 215 -5.17 3.41 -4.82
CA ARG A 215 -4.86 4.83 -4.68
C ARG A 215 -3.81 5.04 -3.58
N ALA A 216 -2.73 4.29 -3.63
CA ALA A 216 -1.62 4.41 -2.70
C ALA A 216 -0.65 5.50 -3.18
N SER A 217 -0.12 6.29 -2.25
CA SER A 217 1.02 7.16 -2.50
C SER A 217 2.31 6.34 -2.40
N ILE A 218 3.16 6.35 -3.44
CA ILE A 218 4.37 5.53 -3.44
C ILE A 218 5.55 6.36 -2.92
N LEU A 219 6.19 5.88 -1.88
CA LEU A 219 7.49 6.37 -1.41
C LEU A 219 8.54 5.30 -1.70
N ALA A 220 9.44 5.57 -2.64
CA ALA A 220 10.47 4.62 -3.05
C ALA A 220 11.87 5.11 -2.67
N SER A 221 12.78 4.21 -2.31
CA SER A 221 14.22 4.48 -2.31
C SER A 221 14.89 3.77 -3.49
N ALA A 222 15.86 4.43 -4.09
CA ALA A 222 16.73 3.84 -5.09
C ALA A 222 18.19 4.10 -4.74
N ASN A 223 19.04 3.18 -5.18
CA ASN A 223 20.49 3.32 -5.15
C ASN A 223 21.01 3.50 -6.58
N PRO A 224 22.09 4.30 -6.78
CA PRO A 224 22.77 4.35 -8.07
C PRO A 224 23.40 2.99 -8.38
N ILE A 225 23.54 2.68 -9.67
CA ILE A 225 23.99 1.36 -10.16
C ILE A 225 25.39 1.00 -9.61
N GLU A 226 26.31 1.97 -9.59
CA GLU A 226 27.69 1.78 -9.12
C GLU A 226 27.83 1.95 -7.59
N SER A 227 26.72 1.98 -6.83
CA SER A 227 26.69 2.30 -5.39
C SER A 227 27.29 3.66 -5.01
N ARG A 228 27.79 4.43 -5.96
CA ARG A 228 28.16 5.84 -5.84
C ARG A 228 27.60 6.61 -7.00
N TYR A 229 27.16 7.82 -6.71
CA TYR A 229 26.74 8.75 -7.74
C TYR A 229 27.94 9.24 -8.57
N ASN A 230 27.95 8.95 -9.88
CA ASN A 230 29.00 9.46 -10.77
C ASN A 230 28.53 10.76 -11.46
N PRO A 231 29.11 11.93 -11.14
CA PRO A 231 28.69 13.20 -11.73
C PRO A 231 28.99 13.33 -13.23
N ALA A 232 29.83 12.44 -13.78
CA ALA A 232 30.16 12.44 -15.21
C ALA A 232 29.08 11.79 -16.09
N LYS A 233 28.20 10.95 -15.52
CA LYS A 233 27.10 10.30 -16.24
C LYS A 233 25.79 11.06 -16.04
N SER A 234 24.88 10.91 -17.00
CA SER A 234 23.54 11.50 -16.87
C SER A 234 22.78 10.86 -15.70
N VAL A 235 21.88 11.64 -15.10
CA VAL A 235 20.96 11.19 -14.03
C VAL A 235 20.22 9.90 -14.40
N ILE A 236 19.81 9.80 -15.66
CA ILE A 236 19.01 8.70 -16.21
C ILE A 236 19.87 7.45 -16.39
N GLU A 237 21.14 7.60 -16.74
CA GLU A 237 22.08 6.47 -16.84
C GLU A 237 22.55 5.99 -15.46
N ASN A 238 22.65 6.89 -14.48
CA ASN A 238 23.05 6.55 -13.12
C ASN A 238 21.98 5.75 -12.37
N ILE A 239 20.71 5.91 -12.75
CA ILE A 239 19.56 5.28 -12.11
C ILE A 239 18.90 4.38 -13.15
N ASN A 240 18.97 3.06 -12.97
CA ASN A 240 18.41 2.05 -13.89
C ASN A 240 16.86 2.03 -13.90
N ILE A 241 16.24 3.13 -14.32
CA ILE A 241 14.79 3.33 -14.34
C ILE A 241 14.40 3.93 -15.70
N LEU A 242 13.33 3.42 -16.29
CA LEU A 242 12.80 3.95 -17.56
C LEU A 242 12.46 5.46 -17.43
N PRO A 243 12.79 6.30 -18.43
CA PRO A 243 12.46 7.73 -18.41
C PRO A 243 10.96 8.01 -18.22
N THR A 244 10.10 7.10 -18.67
CA THR A 244 8.64 7.18 -18.54
C THR A 244 8.16 7.01 -17.09
N LEU A 245 8.89 6.29 -16.24
CA LEU A 245 8.66 6.25 -14.79
C LEU A 245 9.17 7.51 -14.12
N LEU A 246 10.36 7.96 -14.51
CA LEU A 246 11.02 9.14 -13.93
C LEU A 246 10.24 10.45 -14.12
N SER A 247 9.35 10.52 -15.11
CA SER A 247 8.44 11.66 -15.31
C SER A 247 7.27 11.67 -14.30
N ARG A 248 6.97 10.52 -13.67
CA ARG A 248 5.79 10.32 -12.80
C ARG A 248 6.09 10.47 -11.31
N TYR A 249 7.37 10.61 -10.95
CA TYR A 249 7.83 10.91 -9.61
C TYR A 249 8.13 12.41 -9.48
N VAL A 250 7.73 13.01 -8.36
CA VAL A 250 8.25 14.33 -7.99
C VAL A 250 9.71 14.15 -7.58
N ARG A 251 10.61 14.70 -8.38
CA ARG A 251 12.06 14.53 -8.20
C ARG A 251 12.57 15.44 -7.09
N TYR A 252 13.05 14.85 -6.01
CA TYR A 252 14.01 15.53 -5.13
C TYR A 252 15.41 15.06 -5.51
N TRP A 253 16.14 15.92 -6.19
CA TRP A 253 17.54 15.71 -6.56
C TRP A 253 18.41 16.62 -5.72
N SER A 254 19.07 16.06 -4.70
CA SER A 254 20.19 16.74 -4.10
C SER A 254 21.48 16.22 -4.73
N GLN A 255 22.07 17.02 -5.62
CA GLN A 255 23.47 16.84 -6.07
C GLN A 255 24.48 16.93 -4.91
N ARG A 256 24.01 17.25 -3.69
CA ARG A 256 24.75 17.26 -2.43
C ARG A 256 23.98 16.50 -1.35
N MET A 257 23.74 15.20 -1.52
CA MET A 257 23.64 14.32 -0.34
C MET A 257 25.04 13.94 0.17
N LEU A 258 25.97 14.89 0.06
CA LEU A 258 27.08 15.07 0.96
C LEU A 258 26.52 15.76 2.22
N ILE A 259 25.81 15.00 3.06
CA ILE A 259 25.72 15.33 4.47
C ILE A 259 26.61 14.29 5.13
N CYS A 260 27.87 14.68 5.32
CA CYS A 260 28.60 14.25 6.50
C CYS A 260 27.64 14.35 7.68
N ILE A 261 27.62 13.27 8.48
CA ILE A 261 27.31 13.31 9.91
C ILE A 261 27.80 14.64 10.50
#